data_AF-A0A150RQQ7-F1
#
_entry.id   AF-A0A150RQQ7-F1
#
_cell.length_a   1.000
_cell.length_b   1.000
_cell.length_c   1.000
_cell.angle_alpha   90.00
_cell.angle_beta   90.00
_cell.angle_gamma   90.00
#
_symmetry.space_group_name_H-M   'P 1'
#
loop_
_entity.id
_entity.type
_entity.pdbx_description
1 polymer ?
#
loop_
_entity_poly.entity_id
_entity_poly.type
_entity_poly.pdbx_seq_one_letter_code
_entity_poly.pdbx_strand_id
1 'polypeptide(L)'
;MSNEPTISQILGRGPEAIATWIELILEGREPRPDGVDWPVLVQLAASDAISMGPSRDGLEWAKVTIAIYENMERLFDRAADDSDERRVMNLRSFFIKTLGPRRGDPLLDPDLLIAWFRRTVHASPKDAAARAERCRDVMQRAPADAARDESWLSEMRELRRIKNVLSVLEPMTSRSDVQLDEDILEWLRARPRLP
;
A
#
# COMPACT_ATOMS: atom_id res chain seq x y z
N MET A 1 -36.64 -9.58 6.07
CA MET A 1 -35.65 -8.72 6.76
C MET A 1 -34.39 -9.55 6.90
N SER A 2 -33.42 -9.35 6.01
CA SER A 2 -32.11 -9.98 6.18
C SER A 2 -31.44 -9.33 7.39
N ASN A 3 -31.14 -10.12 8.43
CA ASN A 3 -30.31 -9.66 9.54
C ASN A 3 -28.86 -9.62 9.04
N GLU A 4 -28.48 -8.50 8.44
CA GLU A 4 -27.09 -8.27 8.05
C GLU A 4 -26.22 -8.24 9.32
N PRO A 5 -25.09 -8.98 9.35
CA PRO A 5 -24.21 -8.99 10.50
C PRO A 5 -23.53 -7.63 10.68
N THR A 6 -23.56 -7.10 11.90
CA THR A 6 -22.82 -5.88 12.24
C THR A 6 -21.31 -6.13 12.19
N ILE A 7 -20.51 -5.08 11.97
CA ILE A 7 -19.04 -5.17 11.96
C ILE A 7 -18.50 -5.80 13.26
N SER A 8 -19.07 -5.44 14.41
CA SER A 8 -18.70 -6.02 15.71
C SER A 8 -18.95 -7.54 15.77
N GLN A 9 -20.08 -8.01 15.22
CA GLN A 9 -20.38 -9.44 15.12
C GLN A 9 -19.44 -10.17 14.17
N ILE A 10 -19.01 -9.52 13.09
CA ILE A 10 -18.01 -10.09 12.16
C ILE A 10 -16.67 -10.23 12.87
N LEU A 11 -16.17 -9.14 13.48
CA LEU A 11 -14.89 -9.14 14.20
C LEU A 11 -14.86 -10.14 15.36
N GLY A 12 -15.97 -10.31 16.06
CA GLY A 12 -16.11 -11.28 17.15
C GLY A 12 -15.92 -12.75 16.75
N ARG A 13 -15.88 -13.08 15.45
CA ARG A 13 -15.56 -14.42 14.95
C ARG A 13 -14.08 -14.77 15.06
N GLY A 14 -13.22 -13.76 15.21
CA GLY A 14 -11.77 -13.92 15.19
C GLY A 14 -11.18 -13.97 13.76
N PRO A 15 -9.85 -13.77 13.64
CA PRO A 15 -9.22 -13.54 12.35
C PRO A 15 -9.21 -14.76 11.43
N GLU A 16 -9.02 -15.97 11.96
CA GLU A 16 -9.03 -17.20 11.14
C GLU A 16 -10.40 -17.47 10.51
N ALA A 17 -11.47 -17.26 11.28
CA ALA A 17 -12.83 -17.42 10.79
C ALA A 17 -13.17 -16.37 9.73
N ILE A 18 -12.70 -15.13 9.89
CA ILE A 18 -12.87 -14.07 8.89
C ILE A 18 -12.04 -14.35 7.63
N ALA A 19 -10.81 -14.81 7.77
CA ALA A 19 -9.97 -15.19 6.63
C ALA A 19 -10.63 -16.29 5.80
N THR A 20 -11.08 -17.37 6.45
CA THR A 20 -11.82 -18.46 5.82
C THR A 20 -13.09 -17.93 5.14
N TRP A 21 -13.82 -17.03 5.81
CA TRP A 21 -15.02 -16.43 5.26
C TRP A 21 -14.76 -15.56 4.02
N ILE A 22 -13.68 -14.79 4.00
CA ILE A 22 -13.26 -14.03 2.83
C ILE A 22 -12.92 -14.99 1.68
N GLU A 23 -12.15 -16.05 1.93
CA GLU A 23 -11.83 -17.06 0.91
C GLU A 23 -13.09 -17.68 0.31
N LEU A 24 -14.06 -18.05 1.14
CA LEU A 24 -15.36 -18.57 0.72
C LEU A 24 -16.11 -17.63 -0.22
N ILE A 25 -16.10 -16.32 0.07
CA ILE A 25 -16.70 -15.29 -0.78
C ILE A 25 -15.95 -15.19 -2.11
N LEU A 26 -14.61 -15.18 -2.07
CA LEU A 26 -13.77 -15.04 -3.27
C LEU A 26 -13.84 -16.25 -4.21
N GLU A 27 -14.09 -17.44 -3.66
CA GLU A 27 -14.35 -18.67 -4.40
C GLU A 27 -15.80 -18.78 -4.91
N GLY A 28 -16.68 -17.85 -4.53
CA GLY A 28 -18.11 -17.88 -4.87
C GLY A 28 -18.90 -18.96 -4.14
N ARG A 29 -18.35 -19.55 -3.06
CA ARG A 29 -19.04 -20.56 -2.24
C ARG A 29 -19.97 -19.94 -1.21
N GLU A 30 -19.72 -18.69 -0.83
CA GLU A 30 -20.64 -17.88 -0.03
C GLU A 30 -21.00 -16.59 -0.77
N PRO A 31 -22.25 -16.10 -0.60
CA PRO A 31 -22.61 -14.81 -1.15
C PRO A 31 -21.83 -13.72 -0.42
N ARG A 32 -21.36 -12.73 -1.18
CA ARG A 32 -20.86 -11.49 -0.61
C ARG A 32 -22.01 -10.84 0.19
N PRO A 33 -21.82 -10.51 1.47
CA PRO A 33 -22.85 -9.85 2.26
C PRO A 33 -23.10 -8.45 1.70
N ASP A 34 -24.36 -8.11 1.49
CA ASP A 34 -24.75 -6.73 1.26
C ASP A 34 -24.66 -5.95 2.59
N GLY A 35 -24.38 -4.65 2.51
CA GLY A 35 -24.35 -3.75 3.66
C GLY A 35 -23.08 -3.79 4.54
N VAL A 36 -22.11 -4.67 4.28
CA VAL A 36 -20.83 -4.66 5.00
C VAL A 36 -20.00 -3.44 4.59
N ASP A 37 -19.68 -2.60 5.58
CA ASP A 37 -18.71 -1.53 5.45
C ASP A 37 -17.28 -2.13 5.49
N TRP A 38 -16.83 -2.61 4.34
CA TRP A 38 -15.49 -3.17 4.18
C TRP A 38 -14.37 -2.21 4.59
N PRO A 39 -14.39 -0.90 4.24
CA PRO A 39 -13.40 0.05 4.76
C PRO A 39 -13.28 0.03 6.29
N VAL A 40 -14.42 0.06 7.00
CA VAL A 40 -14.44 0.04 8.47
C VAL A 40 -13.95 -1.30 9.02
N LEU A 41 -14.38 -2.43 8.42
CA LEU A 41 -13.91 -3.76 8.82
C LEU A 41 -12.38 -3.83 8.76
N VAL A 42 -11.79 -3.34 7.67
CA VAL A 42 -10.35 -3.40 7.48
C VAL A 42 -9.60 -2.49 8.45
N GLN A 43 -10.11 -1.28 8.69
CA GLN A 43 -9.52 -0.36 9.65
C GLN A 43 -9.46 -0.98 11.06
N LEU A 44 -10.54 -1.64 11.47
CA LEU A 44 -10.62 -2.30 12.77
C LEU A 44 -9.73 -3.55 12.82
N ALA A 45 -9.70 -4.38 11.78
CA ALA A 45 -8.78 -5.51 11.67
C ALA A 45 -7.31 -5.06 11.77
N ALA A 46 -6.95 -3.96 11.08
CA ALA A 46 -5.59 -3.40 11.17
C ALA A 46 -5.27 -2.88 12.58
N SER A 47 -6.25 -2.26 13.25
CA SER A 47 -6.14 -1.81 14.63
C SER A 47 -5.89 -2.98 15.58
N ASP A 48 -6.63 -4.08 15.43
CA ASP A 48 -6.46 -5.28 16.24
C ASP A 48 -5.09 -5.94 16.01
N ALA A 49 -4.63 -5.99 14.75
CA ALA A 49 -3.29 -6.46 14.41
C ALA A 49 -2.20 -5.69 15.18
N ILE A 50 -2.30 -4.36 15.25
CA ILE A 50 -1.34 -3.51 15.96
C ILE A 50 -1.44 -3.74 17.48
N SER A 51 -2.66 -3.73 18.01
CA SER A 51 -2.92 -3.87 19.45
C SER A 51 -2.37 -5.19 20.01
N MET A 52 -2.50 -6.26 19.22
CA MET A 52 -2.02 -7.60 19.58
C MET A 52 -0.53 -7.82 19.27
N GLY A 53 0.12 -6.89 18.58
CA GLY A 53 1.54 -6.93 18.26
C GLY A 53 1.95 -8.17 17.45
N PRO A 54 3.21 -8.62 17.54
CA PRO A 54 3.73 -9.73 16.73
C PRO A 54 3.22 -11.13 17.13
N SER A 55 2.14 -11.21 17.90
CA SER A 55 1.49 -12.47 18.30
C SER A 55 0.84 -13.17 17.12
N ARG A 56 0.47 -14.45 17.29
CA ARG A 56 -0.26 -15.21 16.25
C ARG A 56 -1.50 -14.45 15.79
N ASP A 57 -2.36 -14.05 16.72
CA ASP A 57 -3.62 -13.38 16.39
C ASP A 57 -3.39 -12.02 15.72
N GLY A 58 -2.37 -11.26 16.17
CA GLY A 58 -2.02 -9.98 15.52
C GLY A 58 -1.59 -10.15 14.06
N LEU A 59 -0.86 -11.23 13.76
CA LEU A 59 -0.46 -11.56 12.38
C LEU A 59 -1.64 -12.04 11.54
N GLU A 60 -2.53 -12.84 12.09
CA GLU A 60 -3.73 -13.28 11.37
C GLU A 60 -4.65 -12.09 11.06
N TRP A 61 -4.79 -11.14 11.98
CA TRP A 61 -5.48 -9.88 11.70
C TRP A 61 -4.81 -9.07 10.59
N ALA A 62 -3.49 -8.98 10.59
CA ALA A 62 -2.75 -8.31 9.51
C ALA A 62 -3.00 -8.99 8.16
N LYS A 63 -3.02 -10.33 8.11
CA LYS A 63 -3.34 -11.09 6.89
C LYS A 63 -4.77 -10.82 6.42
N VAL A 64 -5.75 -10.80 7.32
CA VAL A 64 -7.13 -10.42 7.00
C VAL A 64 -7.19 -9.03 6.38
N THR A 65 -6.50 -8.04 6.96
CA THR A 65 -6.42 -6.68 6.42
C THR A 65 -5.89 -6.69 4.99
N ILE A 66 -4.77 -7.37 4.73
CA ILE A 66 -4.16 -7.45 3.40
C ILE A 66 -5.07 -8.17 2.41
N ALA A 67 -5.65 -9.31 2.79
CA ALA A 67 -6.54 -10.10 1.93
C ALA A 67 -7.76 -9.29 1.47
N ILE A 68 -8.36 -8.47 2.35
CA ILE A 68 -9.48 -7.61 1.95
C ILE A 68 -9.02 -6.54 0.96
N TYR A 69 -7.88 -5.88 1.20
CA TYR A 69 -7.37 -4.85 0.29
C TYR A 69 -6.97 -5.42 -1.08
N GLU A 70 -6.32 -6.58 -1.12
CA GLU A 70 -5.92 -7.26 -2.35
C GLU A 70 -7.13 -7.70 -3.19
N ASN A 71 -8.29 -7.87 -2.57
CA ASN A 71 -9.52 -8.30 -3.23
C ASN A 71 -10.60 -7.21 -3.25
N MET A 72 -10.21 -5.94 -3.14
CA MET A 72 -11.13 -4.81 -3.08
C MET A 72 -12.13 -4.78 -4.23
N GLU A 73 -11.70 -5.08 -5.45
CA GLU A 73 -12.60 -5.05 -6.63
C GLU A 73 -13.78 -5.99 -6.47
N ARG A 74 -13.51 -7.19 -5.97
CA ARG A 74 -14.50 -8.25 -5.76
C ARG A 74 -15.36 -8.00 -4.52
N LEU A 75 -14.77 -7.51 -3.45
CA LEU A 75 -15.46 -7.30 -2.17
C LEU A 75 -16.27 -5.99 -2.16
N PHE A 76 -15.76 -4.94 -2.80
CA PHE A 76 -16.34 -3.59 -2.78
C PHE A 76 -17.22 -3.34 -4.01
N ASP A 77 -17.25 -4.27 -4.97
CA ASP A 77 -17.96 -4.13 -6.24
C ASP A 77 -17.57 -2.84 -6.97
N ARG A 78 -16.26 -2.66 -7.15
CA ARG A 78 -15.69 -1.47 -7.82
C ARG A 78 -14.58 -1.86 -8.77
N ALA A 79 -14.32 -1.00 -9.74
CA ALA A 79 -13.21 -1.18 -10.66
C ALA A 79 -11.84 -1.11 -9.95
N ALA A 80 -10.89 -1.84 -10.53
CA ALA A 80 -9.47 -1.76 -10.21
C ALA A 80 -8.98 -0.31 -10.27
N ASP A 81 -8.22 0.11 -9.27
CA ASP A 81 -7.46 1.37 -9.31
C ASP A 81 -5.98 1.05 -9.13
N ASP A 82 -5.11 1.63 -9.96
CA ASP A 82 -3.65 1.58 -9.80
C ASP A 82 -3.22 2.01 -8.38
N SER A 83 -4.05 2.78 -7.69
CA SER A 83 -3.81 3.17 -6.30
C SER A 83 -3.96 2.02 -5.29
N ASP A 84 -4.60 0.90 -5.65
CA ASP A 84 -4.91 -0.22 -4.77
C ASP A 84 -3.69 -1.07 -4.45
N GLU A 85 -2.87 -1.40 -5.45
CA GLU A 85 -1.60 -2.11 -5.20
C GLU A 85 -0.71 -1.28 -4.26
N ARG A 86 -0.63 0.04 -4.47
CA ARG A 86 0.11 0.93 -3.58
C ARG A 86 -0.48 0.96 -2.17
N ARG A 87 -1.80 0.88 -2.00
CA ARG A 87 -2.44 0.80 -0.66
C ARG A 87 -2.04 -0.48 0.05
N VAL A 88 -2.07 -1.62 -0.64
CA VAL A 88 -1.59 -2.91 -0.11
C VAL A 88 -0.13 -2.79 0.33
N MET A 89 0.73 -2.20 -0.49
CA MET A 89 2.16 -2.05 -0.17
C MET A 89 2.41 -1.08 0.99
N ASN A 90 1.63 0.00 1.10
CA ASN A 90 1.66 0.88 2.28
C ASN A 90 1.29 0.12 3.56
N LEU A 91 0.27 -0.75 3.51
CA LEU A 91 -0.12 -1.55 4.68
C LEU A 91 0.95 -2.57 5.05
N ARG A 92 1.54 -3.26 4.08
CA ARG A 92 2.69 -4.15 4.31
C ARG A 92 3.85 -3.39 4.95
N SER A 93 4.21 -2.22 4.42
CA SER A 93 5.24 -1.35 5.03
C SER A 93 4.91 -0.98 6.47
N PHE A 94 3.66 -0.60 6.71
CA PHE A 94 3.17 -0.25 8.04
C PHE A 94 3.23 -1.44 9.02
N PHE A 95 2.84 -2.64 8.59
CA PHE A 95 2.94 -3.85 9.39
C PHE A 95 4.39 -4.28 9.61
N ILE A 96 5.27 -4.20 8.62
CA ILE A 96 6.71 -4.44 8.79
C ILE A 96 7.29 -3.50 9.85
N LYS A 97 6.94 -2.21 9.76
CA LYS A 97 7.37 -1.20 10.74
C LYS A 97 6.90 -1.55 12.16
N THR A 98 5.67 -2.02 12.30
CA THR A 98 4.98 -2.16 13.60
C THR A 98 5.16 -3.53 14.23
N LEU A 99 5.06 -4.60 13.44
CA LEU A 99 5.12 -6.01 13.86
C LEU A 99 6.53 -6.62 13.67
N GLY A 100 7.42 -5.90 12.98
CA GLY A 100 8.79 -6.32 12.69
C GLY A 100 8.92 -7.10 11.38
N PRO A 101 10.05 -6.95 10.66
CA PRO A 101 10.31 -7.65 9.40
C PRO A 101 10.51 -9.15 9.63
N ARG A 102 10.08 -9.97 8.66
CA ARG A 102 10.29 -11.42 8.64
C ARG A 102 10.54 -11.88 7.21
N ARG A 103 11.78 -12.23 6.90
CA ARG A 103 12.14 -12.75 5.56
C ARG A 103 11.37 -14.04 5.25
N GLY A 104 10.87 -14.14 4.02
CA GLY A 104 10.04 -15.23 3.54
C GLY A 104 8.57 -15.18 4.00
N ASP A 105 8.19 -14.24 4.87
CA ASP A 105 6.79 -14.06 5.27
C ASP A 105 6.02 -13.32 4.17
N PRO A 106 4.83 -13.81 3.77
CA PRO A 106 4.08 -13.22 2.66
C PRO A 106 3.58 -11.79 2.92
N LEU A 107 3.61 -11.32 4.17
CA LEU A 107 3.15 -10.00 4.60
C LEU A 107 4.30 -9.13 5.13
N LEU A 108 5.18 -9.73 5.94
CA LEU A 108 6.23 -9.03 6.68
C LEU A 108 7.61 -9.07 6.03
N ASP A 109 7.74 -9.61 4.80
CA ASP A 109 9.02 -9.63 4.10
C ASP A 109 9.31 -8.28 3.41
N PRO A 110 10.36 -7.54 3.81
CA PRO A 110 10.79 -6.32 3.14
C PRO A 110 11.12 -6.50 1.66
N ASP A 111 11.60 -7.70 1.27
CA ASP A 111 12.03 -7.98 -0.10
C ASP A 111 10.85 -7.90 -1.08
N LEU A 112 9.61 -8.11 -0.60
CA LEU A 112 8.40 -7.93 -1.40
C LEU A 112 8.17 -6.46 -1.78
N LEU A 113 8.45 -5.51 -0.87
CA LEU A 113 8.31 -4.09 -1.18
C LEU A 113 9.42 -3.61 -2.11
N ILE A 114 10.64 -4.11 -1.94
CA ILE A 114 11.77 -3.80 -2.81
C ILE A 114 11.52 -4.33 -4.23
N ALA A 115 11.06 -5.59 -4.35
CA ALA A 115 10.71 -6.18 -5.64
C ALA A 115 9.57 -5.41 -6.33
N TRP A 116 8.52 -5.05 -5.58
CA TRP A 116 7.44 -4.23 -6.08
C TRP A 116 7.91 -2.86 -6.57
N PHE A 117 8.77 -2.18 -5.80
CA PHE A 117 9.34 -0.89 -6.18
C PHE A 117 10.10 -0.99 -7.52
N ARG A 118 10.99 -1.97 -7.65
CA ARG A 118 11.79 -2.19 -8.87
C ARG A 118 10.94 -2.53 -10.10
N ARG A 119 9.82 -3.23 -9.91
CA ARG A 119 8.84 -3.48 -10.97
C ARG A 119 8.07 -2.21 -11.37
N THR A 120 7.89 -1.26 -10.44
CA THR A 120 7.04 -0.09 -10.64
C THR A 120 7.80 1.12 -11.18
N VAL A 121 9.07 1.27 -10.81
CA VAL A 121 9.89 2.43 -11.17
C VAL A 121 10.95 2.02 -12.17
N HIS A 122 10.84 2.55 -13.40
CA HIS A 122 11.73 2.21 -14.51
C HIS A 122 12.74 3.32 -14.86
N ALA A 123 12.62 4.48 -14.22
CA ALA A 123 13.60 5.57 -14.35
C ALA A 123 14.86 5.27 -13.53
N SER A 124 15.91 6.06 -13.70
CA SER A 124 17.02 6.13 -12.74
C SER A 124 16.78 7.25 -11.71
N PRO A 125 17.36 7.17 -10.48
CA PRO A 125 17.28 8.24 -9.50
C PRO A 125 17.76 9.59 -10.05
N LYS A 126 18.85 9.55 -10.82
CA LYS A 126 19.47 10.73 -11.44
C LYS A 126 18.57 11.37 -12.48
N ASP A 127 17.96 10.56 -13.35
CA ASP A 127 17.05 11.06 -14.38
C ASP A 127 15.79 11.66 -13.76
N ALA A 128 15.18 10.99 -12.78
CA ALA A 128 14.01 11.50 -12.07
C ALA A 128 14.31 12.83 -11.35
N ALA A 129 15.48 12.95 -10.72
CA ALA A 129 15.89 14.20 -10.08
C ALA A 129 16.12 15.34 -11.10
N ALA A 130 16.74 15.05 -12.24
CA ALA A 130 16.96 16.03 -13.31
C ALA A 130 15.63 16.49 -13.95
N ARG A 131 14.69 15.56 -14.15
CA ARG A 131 13.32 15.83 -14.61
C ARG A 131 12.58 16.74 -13.63
N ALA A 132 12.63 16.41 -12.33
CA ALA A 132 12.00 17.23 -11.30
C ALA A 132 12.54 18.66 -11.24
N GLU A 133 13.85 18.86 -11.47
CA GLU A 133 14.44 20.19 -11.57
C GLU A 133 13.91 20.97 -12.77
N ARG A 134 13.87 20.35 -13.95
CA ARG A 134 13.30 20.99 -15.15
C ARG A 134 11.85 21.38 -14.94
N CYS A 135 11.05 20.51 -14.32
CA CYS A 135 9.66 20.84 -14.00
C CYS A 135 9.54 22.04 -13.07
N ARG A 136 10.41 22.16 -12.04
CA ARG A 136 10.49 23.33 -11.16
C ARG A 136 10.86 24.60 -11.92
N ASP A 137 11.88 24.54 -12.76
CA ASP A 137 12.33 25.68 -13.56
C ASP A 137 11.22 26.23 -14.47
N VAL A 138 10.48 25.33 -15.13
CA VAL A 138 9.34 25.69 -15.98
C VAL A 138 8.23 26.36 -15.15
N MET A 139 7.88 25.78 -14.00
CA MET A 139 6.87 26.34 -13.09
C MET A 139 7.25 27.74 -12.57
N GLN A 140 8.54 27.96 -12.28
CA GLN A 140 9.02 29.27 -11.80
C GLN A 140 9.04 30.33 -12.89
N ARG A 141 9.36 29.96 -14.14
CA ARG A 141 9.48 30.91 -15.26
C ARG A 141 8.14 31.25 -15.91
N ALA A 142 7.24 30.27 -16.05
CA ALA A 142 6.00 30.43 -16.80
C ALA A 142 4.86 29.54 -16.24
N PRO A 143 4.34 29.84 -15.03
CA PRO A 143 3.36 28.98 -14.36
C PRO A 143 2.04 28.84 -15.14
N ALA A 144 1.61 29.88 -15.86
CA ALA A 144 0.37 29.86 -16.64
C ALA A 144 0.47 28.94 -17.87
N ASP A 145 1.65 28.85 -18.50
CA ASP A 145 1.89 28.01 -19.66
C ASP A 145 2.14 26.56 -19.23
N ALA A 146 2.88 26.36 -18.13
CA ALA A 146 3.11 25.04 -17.54
C ALA A 146 1.80 24.30 -17.21
N ALA A 147 0.81 25.01 -16.66
CA ALA A 147 -0.49 24.45 -16.31
C ALA A 147 -1.33 24.01 -17.53
N ARG A 148 -0.96 24.43 -18.74
CA ARG A 148 -1.65 24.09 -20.01
C ARG A 148 -0.86 23.10 -20.86
N ASP A 149 0.39 22.83 -20.51
CA ASP A 149 1.25 21.87 -21.20
C ASP A 149 1.00 20.45 -20.66
N GLU A 150 0.32 19.63 -21.46
CA GLU A 150 0.02 18.25 -21.10
C GLU A 150 1.28 17.39 -20.95
N SER A 151 2.36 17.70 -21.67
CA SER A 151 3.64 16.98 -21.52
C SER A 151 4.24 17.25 -20.15
N TRP A 152 4.25 18.51 -19.72
CA TRP A 152 4.71 18.89 -18.38
C TRP A 152 3.83 18.29 -17.28
N LEU A 153 2.50 18.31 -17.46
CA LEU A 153 1.56 17.69 -16.51
C LEU A 153 1.76 16.19 -16.38
N SER A 154 1.96 15.48 -17.48
CA SER A 154 2.26 14.05 -17.50
C SER A 154 3.54 13.74 -16.74
N GLU A 155 4.61 14.50 -17.00
CA GLU A 155 5.88 14.35 -16.31
C GLU A 155 5.76 14.59 -14.79
N MET A 156 5.02 15.61 -14.37
CA MET A 156 4.75 15.89 -12.96
C MET A 156 3.95 14.77 -12.29
N ARG A 157 2.95 14.19 -12.98
CA ARG A 157 2.18 13.06 -12.47
C ARG A 157 3.06 11.83 -12.28
N GLU A 158 3.95 11.54 -13.23
CA GLU A 158 4.89 10.42 -13.14
C GLU A 158 5.87 10.60 -11.97
N LEU A 159 6.47 11.79 -11.82
CA LEU A 159 7.40 12.08 -10.73
C LEU A 159 6.71 11.99 -9.36
N ARG A 160 5.47 12.46 -9.25
CA ARG A 160 4.66 12.30 -8.04
C ARG A 160 4.32 10.83 -7.78
N ARG A 161 4.03 10.04 -8.81
CA ARG A 161 3.84 8.59 -8.69
C ARG A 161 5.10 7.96 -8.09
N ILE A 162 6.29 8.25 -8.64
CA ILE A 162 7.56 7.74 -8.11
C ILE A 162 7.75 8.11 -6.64
N LYS A 163 7.52 9.37 -6.26
CA LYS A 163 7.61 9.84 -4.86
C LYS A 163 6.68 9.08 -3.92
N ASN A 164 5.46 8.79 -4.36
CA ASN A 164 4.46 8.03 -3.62
C ASN A 164 4.79 6.53 -3.51
N VAL A 165 5.52 5.97 -4.48
CA VAL A 165 6.04 4.60 -4.37
C VAL A 165 7.19 4.59 -3.36
N LEU A 166 8.09 5.57 -3.41
CA LEU A 166 9.20 5.68 -2.45
C LEU A 166 8.74 5.88 -0.99
N SER A 167 7.59 6.51 -0.75
CA SER A 167 7.06 6.65 0.62
C SER A 167 6.71 5.31 1.26
N VAL A 168 6.45 4.27 0.46
CA VAL A 168 6.25 2.90 0.98
C VAL A 168 7.54 2.35 1.57
N LEU A 169 8.70 2.69 1.02
CA LEU A 169 10.00 2.19 1.49
C LEU A 169 10.59 3.03 2.62
N GLU A 170 10.17 4.29 2.76
CA GLU A 170 10.69 5.24 3.76
C GLU A 170 10.73 4.68 5.20
N PRO A 171 9.69 3.97 5.70
CA PRO A 171 9.71 3.36 7.03
C PRO A 171 10.83 2.35 7.28
N MET A 172 11.42 1.77 6.23
CA MET A 172 12.49 0.79 6.35
C MET A 172 13.86 1.43 6.64
N THR A 173 14.03 2.72 6.34
CA THR A 173 15.33 3.40 6.47
C THR A 173 15.79 3.60 7.90
N SER A 174 14.84 3.66 8.84
CA SER A 174 15.11 3.81 10.27
C SER A 174 15.31 2.48 10.98
N ARG A 175 15.25 1.36 10.26
CA ARG A 175 15.32 0.01 10.81
C ARG A 175 16.69 -0.61 10.58
N SER A 176 17.35 -1.04 11.66
CA SER A 176 18.66 -1.71 11.57
C SER A 176 18.57 -3.18 11.12
N ASP A 177 17.38 -3.79 11.20
CA ASP A 177 17.10 -5.17 10.81
C ASP A 177 16.64 -5.31 9.35
N VAL A 178 16.54 -4.21 8.61
CA VAL A 178 16.28 -4.20 7.16
C VAL A 178 17.51 -3.64 6.45
N GLN A 179 18.06 -4.43 5.52
CA GLN A 179 19.18 -4.01 4.68
C GLN A 179 18.65 -3.57 3.31
N LEU A 180 18.69 -2.26 3.04
CA LEU A 180 18.44 -1.71 1.71
C LEU A 180 19.76 -1.66 0.93
N ASP A 181 19.70 -1.96 -0.36
CA ASP A 181 20.86 -1.79 -1.24
C ASP A 181 21.10 -0.32 -1.61
N GLU A 182 22.27 -0.05 -2.20
CA GLU A 182 22.68 1.31 -2.53
C GLU A 182 21.76 1.99 -3.56
N ASP A 183 21.18 1.24 -4.51
CA ASP A 183 20.26 1.79 -5.51
C ASP A 183 18.98 2.33 -4.86
N ILE A 184 18.39 1.56 -3.94
CA ILE A 184 17.23 2.02 -3.15
C ILE A 184 17.61 3.22 -2.27
N LEU A 185 18.79 3.22 -1.67
CA LEU A 185 19.26 4.35 -0.86
C LEU A 185 19.45 5.62 -1.71
N GLU A 186 19.99 5.52 -2.92
CA GLU A 186 20.09 6.65 -3.86
C GLU A 186 18.72 7.23 -4.21
N TRP A 187 17.75 6.36 -4.48
CA TRP A 187 16.36 6.73 -4.70
C TRP A 187 15.75 7.50 -3.53
N LEU A 188 15.96 7.01 -2.31
CA LEU A 188 15.47 7.65 -1.09
C LEU A 188 16.15 9.02 -0.84
N ARG A 189 17.44 9.16 -1.17
CA ARG A 189 18.16 10.45 -1.14
C ARG A 189 17.63 11.43 -2.20
N ALA A 190 17.21 10.94 -3.37
CA ALA A 190 16.63 11.77 -4.43
C ALA A 190 15.19 12.22 -4.13
N ARG A 191 14.44 11.44 -3.33
CA ARG A 191 13.02 11.65 -3.03
C ARG A 191 12.63 13.08 -2.64
N PRO A 192 13.35 13.81 -1.75
CA PRO A 192 12.96 15.17 -1.35
C PRO A 192 12.95 16.17 -2.52
N ARG A 193 13.64 15.85 -3.62
CA ARG A 193 13.69 16.68 -4.83
C ARG A 193 12.49 16.43 -5.75
N LEU A 194 11.75 15.34 -5.57
CA LEU A 194 10.57 14.99 -6.36
C LEU A 194 9.34 15.82 -5.91
N PRO A 195 8.42 16.16 -6.82
CA PRO A 195 7.19 16.89 -6.53
C PRO A 195 6.21 16.09 -5.65
#